data_AF-A0A6P1WA27-F1
#
_entry.id   AF-A0A6P1WA27-F1
#
_cell.length_a   1.000
_cell.length_b   1.000
_cell.length_c   1.000
_cell.angle_alpha   90.00
_cell.angle_beta   90.00
_cell.angle_gamma   90.00
#
_symmetry.space_group_name_H-M   'P 1'
#
loop_
_entity.id
_entity.type
_entity.pdbx_description
1 polymer ?
#
loop_
_entity_poly.entity_id
_entity_poly.type
_entity_poly.pdbx_seq_one_letter_code
_entity_poly.pdbx_strand_id
1 'polypeptide(L)'
;MTNDPKIDRRDDVKPTEGEHKYGDVEFADRTNKKYPIDTPEHVRAAWSYINHEDNAAKYDADEVDVIKDRIKKAAKKQHVTIEDE
;
A
#
# COMPACT_ATOMS: atom_id res chain seq x y z
N MET A 1 8.54 10.97 -10.88
CA MET A 1 8.32 10.32 -9.57
C MET A 1 7.04 10.89 -9.02
N THR A 2 5.95 10.13 -9.13
CA THR A 2 4.60 10.65 -8.89
C THR A 2 4.38 10.74 -7.39
N ASN A 3 4.62 11.93 -6.81
CA ASN A 3 3.99 12.28 -5.54
C ASN A 3 2.48 12.12 -5.74
N ASP A 4 1.87 11.28 -4.93
CA ASP A 4 0.45 11.08 -4.96
C ASP A 4 -0.18 12.12 -4.04
N PRO A 5 -0.91 13.12 -4.57
CA PRO A 5 -1.44 14.22 -3.77
C PRO A 5 -2.56 13.78 -2.81
N LYS A 6 -2.87 12.48 -2.76
CA LYS A 6 -3.89 11.87 -1.90
C LYS A 6 -3.32 11.10 -0.70
N ILE A 7 -1.99 10.97 -0.62
CA ILE A 7 -1.33 10.31 0.52
C ILE A 7 -0.12 11.14 0.90
N ASP A 8 -0.14 11.63 2.12
CA ASP A 8 0.87 12.44 2.74
C ASP A 8 2.14 11.65 3.01
N ARG A 9 3.24 12.40 3.05
CA ARG A 9 4.55 11.84 3.33
C ARG A 9 4.64 11.57 4.82
N ARG A 10 4.80 10.29 5.16
CA ARG A 10 5.09 9.82 6.51
C ARG A 10 6.54 10.11 6.88
N ASP A 11 6.75 10.69 8.06
CA ASP A 11 8.09 11.00 8.59
C ASP A 11 8.81 9.76 9.15
N ASP A 12 8.05 8.73 9.53
CA ASP A 12 8.59 7.50 10.14
C ASP A 12 9.14 6.50 9.12
N VAL A 13 9.08 6.82 7.82
CA VAL A 13 9.50 5.93 6.74
C VAL A 13 10.34 6.65 5.71
N LYS A 14 11.41 5.98 5.26
CA LYS A 14 12.23 6.44 4.13
C LYS A 14 11.86 5.62 2.91
N PRO A 15 11.24 6.19 1.86
CA PRO A 15 10.86 5.43 0.67
C PRO A 15 12.05 4.83 -0.07
N THR A 16 13.24 5.42 0.10
CA THR A 16 14.49 4.82 -0.40
C THR A 16 14.71 3.41 0.17
N GLU A 17 14.25 3.12 1.39
CA GLU A 17 14.30 1.76 1.97
C GLU A 17 13.28 0.83 1.31
N GLY A 18 12.10 1.34 0.95
CA GLY A 18 11.09 0.58 0.20
C GLY A 18 11.60 0.20 -1.20
N GLU A 19 12.18 1.16 -1.93
CA GLU A 19 12.80 0.92 -3.24
C GLU A 19 14.00 -0.03 -3.16
N HIS A 20 14.83 0.06 -2.11
CA HIS A 20 15.93 -0.88 -1.92
C HIS A 20 15.45 -2.30 -1.62
N LYS A 21 14.34 -2.44 -0.88
CA LYS A 21 13.83 -3.73 -0.41
C LYS A 21 13.02 -4.47 -1.47
N TYR A 22 12.21 -3.75 -2.24
CA TYR A 22 11.29 -4.34 -3.21
C TYR A 22 11.66 -4.03 -4.66
N GLY A 23 12.55 -3.07 -4.91
CA GLY A 23 12.89 -2.60 -6.25
C GLY A 23 11.84 -1.63 -6.81
N ASP A 24 11.78 -1.57 -8.14
CA ASP A 24 10.82 -0.75 -8.88
C ASP A 24 9.50 -1.53 -9.07
N VAL A 25 8.73 -1.63 -7.99
CA VAL A 25 7.42 -2.29 -7.98
C VAL A 25 6.28 -1.26 -7.86
N GLU A 26 5.08 -1.68 -8.24
CA GLU A 26 3.89 -0.85 -8.00
C GLU A 26 3.51 -0.92 -6.52
N PHE A 27 3.32 0.25 -5.90
CA PHE A 27 2.91 0.40 -4.51
C PHE A 27 1.49 0.98 -4.42
N ALA A 28 0.72 0.51 -3.43
CA ALA A 28 -0.56 1.13 -3.11
C ALA A 28 -0.36 2.52 -2.50
N ASP A 29 0.68 2.70 -1.68
CA ASP A 29 1.16 4.01 -1.26
C ASP A 29 2.43 4.37 -2.04
N ARG A 30 2.26 5.24 -3.03
CA ARG A 30 3.33 5.66 -3.94
C ARG A 30 4.24 6.74 -3.33
N THR A 31 3.72 7.53 -2.38
CA THR A 31 4.43 8.63 -1.72
C THR A 31 5.45 8.08 -0.72
N ASN A 32 5.06 7.05 0.04
CA ASN A 32 5.91 6.44 1.06
C ASN A 32 6.55 5.12 0.61
N LYS A 33 6.22 4.65 -0.61
CA LYS A 33 6.67 3.36 -1.18
C LYS A 33 6.36 2.20 -0.22
N LYS A 34 5.12 2.16 0.25
CA LYS A 34 4.58 1.14 1.15
C LYS A 34 3.51 0.32 0.44
N TYR A 35 3.33 -0.91 0.94
CA TYR A 35 2.33 -1.86 0.43
C TYR A 35 2.55 -2.19 -1.06
N PRO A 36 3.58 -2.99 -1.40
CA PRO A 36 3.75 -3.45 -2.76
C PRO A 36 2.49 -4.23 -3.21
N ILE A 37 2.14 -4.10 -4.49
CA ILE A 37 0.93 -4.68 -5.10
C ILE A 37 1.20 -5.24 -6.49
N ASP A 38 2.44 -5.61 -6.78
CA ASP A 38 2.91 -6.19 -8.05
C ASP A 38 2.72 -7.71 -8.13
N THR A 39 2.79 -8.43 -7.00
CA THR A 39 2.60 -9.88 -6.94
C THR A 39 1.41 -10.29 -6.07
N PRO A 40 0.87 -11.51 -6.25
CA PRO A 40 -0.24 -12.00 -5.44
C PRO A 40 0.08 -12.06 -3.95
N GLU A 41 1.32 -12.39 -3.62
CA GLU A 41 1.84 -12.44 -2.26
C GLU A 41 1.90 -11.04 -1.65
N HIS A 42 2.41 -10.07 -2.41
CA HIS A 42 2.45 -8.68 -2.00
C HIS A 42 1.04 -8.10 -1.80
N VAL A 43 0.08 -8.40 -2.67
CA VAL A 43 -1.31 -7.96 -2.51
C VAL A 43 -1.93 -8.49 -1.21
N ARG A 44 -1.78 -9.78 -0.92
CA ARG A 44 -2.31 -10.38 0.33
C ARG A 44 -1.65 -9.79 1.57
N ALA A 45 -0.32 -9.64 1.53
CA ALA A 45 0.42 -9.01 2.62
C ALA A 45 -0.04 -7.56 2.79
N ALA A 46 -0.06 -6.76 1.73
CA ALA A 46 -0.52 -5.38 1.76
C ALA A 46 -1.90 -5.24 2.41
N TRP A 47 -2.85 -6.10 2.01
CA TRP A 47 -4.20 -6.13 2.59
C TRP A 47 -4.19 -6.45 4.09
N SER A 48 -3.45 -7.47 4.51
CA SER A 48 -3.35 -7.83 5.93
C SER A 48 -2.71 -6.71 6.76
N TYR A 49 -1.65 -6.08 6.25
CA TYR A 49 -0.95 -5.03 6.99
C TYR A 49 -1.77 -3.74 7.10
N ILE A 50 -2.46 -3.28 6.05
CA ILE A 50 -3.25 -2.03 6.12
C ILE A 50 -4.49 -2.17 7.01
N ASN A 51 -5.01 -3.38 7.21
CA ASN A 51 -6.12 -3.62 8.14
C ASN A 51 -5.68 -3.76 9.60
N HIS A 52 -4.38 -3.84 9.87
CA HIS A 52 -3.87 -3.82 11.24
C HIS A 52 -3.95 -2.39 11.82
N GLU A 53 -4.54 -2.24 13.00
CA GLU A 53 -4.83 -0.94 13.64
C GLU A 53 -3.60 -0.03 13.70
N ASP A 54 -2.46 -0.52 14.20
CA ASP A 54 -1.21 0.26 14.29
C ASP A 54 -0.69 0.81 12.95
N ASN A 55 -0.96 0.10 11.84
CA ASN A 55 -0.53 0.52 10.51
C ASN A 55 -1.53 1.49 9.89
N ALA A 56 -2.83 1.24 10.06
CA ALA A 56 -3.89 2.14 9.62
C ALA A 56 -3.80 3.50 10.34
N ALA A 57 -3.48 3.50 11.64
CA ALA A 57 -3.31 4.69 12.46
C ALA A 57 -2.15 5.62 12.04
N LYS A 58 -1.34 5.21 11.05
CA LYS A 58 -0.27 6.04 10.47
C LYS A 58 -0.74 6.92 9.32
N TYR A 59 -2.02 6.85 8.98
CA TYR A 59 -2.64 7.51 7.86
C TYR A 59 -3.97 8.13 8.31
N ASP A 60 -4.42 9.15 7.60
CA ASP A 60 -5.79 9.64 7.74
C ASP A 60 -6.78 8.64 7.14
N ALA A 61 -8.04 8.71 7.57
CA ALA A 61 -9.06 7.72 7.18
C ALA A 61 -9.27 7.66 5.66
N ASP A 62 -9.23 8.80 4.98
CA ASP A 62 -9.36 8.89 3.53
C ASP A 62 -8.13 8.35 2.79
N GLU A 63 -6.94 8.49 3.36
CA GLU A 63 -5.72 7.86 2.83
C GLU A 63 -5.76 6.34 2.96
N VAL A 64 -6.22 5.83 4.11
CA VAL A 64 -6.44 4.38 4.32
C VAL A 64 -7.39 3.84 3.25
N ASP A 65 -8.49 4.55 2.98
CA ASP A 65 -9.46 4.17 1.95
C ASP A 65 -8.83 4.14 0.55
N VAL A 66 -8.00 5.12 0.21
CA VAL A 66 -7.26 5.17 -1.06
C VAL A 66 -6.30 3.99 -1.19
N ILE A 67 -5.55 3.67 -0.14
CA ILE A 67 -4.63 2.53 -0.11
C ILE A 67 -5.40 1.22 -0.27
N LYS A 68 -6.48 1.02 0.49
CA LYS A 68 -7.34 -0.16 0.41
C LYS A 68 -7.95 -0.34 -0.99
N ASP A 69 -8.48 0.72 -1.60
CA ASP A 69 -9.05 0.66 -2.96
C ASP A 69 -8.00 0.21 -4.00
N ARG A 70 -6.76 0.69 -3.89
CA ARG A 70 -5.66 0.26 -4.77
C ARG A 70 -5.30 -1.20 -4.60
N ILE A 71 -5.22 -1.67 -3.35
CA ILE A 71 -4.98 -3.09 -3.06
C ILE A 71 -6.12 -3.95 -3.62
N LYS A 72 -7.39 -3.55 -3.44
CA LYS A 72 -8.55 -4.24 -4.04
C LYS A 72 -8.48 -4.30 -5.56
N LYS A 73 -8.09 -3.20 -6.21
CA LYS A 73 -7.89 -3.16 -7.68
C LYS A 73 -6.78 -4.10 -8.13
N ALA A 74 -5.65 -4.13 -7.42
CA ALA A 74 -4.56 -5.06 -7.70
C ALA A 74 -4.99 -6.51 -7.50
N ALA A 75 -5.74 -6.81 -6.43
CA ALA A 75 -6.29 -8.13 -6.16
C ALA A 75 -7.19 -8.61 -7.31
N LYS A 76 -8.09 -7.76 -7.80
CA LYS A 76 -8.92 -8.05 -8.98
C LYS A 76 -8.09 -8.32 -10.23
N LYS A 77 -7.09 -7.47 -10.50
CA LYS A 77 -6.18 -7.62 -11.66
C LYS A 77 -5.39 -8.92 -11.62
N GLN A 78 -5.03 -9.37 -10.43
CA GLN A 78 -4.20 -10.55 -10.21
C GLN A 78 -5.00 -11.81 -9.84
N HIS A 79 -6.34 -11.73 -9.87
CA HIS A 79 -7.23 -12.82 -9.47
C HIS A 79 -6.96 -13.36 -8.05
N VAL A 80 -6.59 -12.46 -7.14
CA VAL A 80 -6.36 -12.76 -5.72
C VAL A 80 -7.64 -12.52 -4.94
N THR A 81 -8.05 -13.52 -4.16
CA THR A 81 -9.09 -13.36 -3.15
C THR A 81 -8.49 -12.73 -1.90
N ILE A 82 -9.07 -11.59 -1.49
CA ILE A 82 -8.83 -10.92 -0.22
C ILE A 82 -10.16 -10.84 0.51
N GLU A 83 -10.15 -11.04 1.83
CA GLU A 83 -11.36 -10.96 2.65
C GLU A 83 -11.67 -9.49 2.93
N ASP A 84 -12.81 -9.01 2.45
CA ASP A 84 -13.36 -7.70 2.81
C ASP A 84 -14.12 -7.90 4.13
N GLU A 85 -13.72 -7.20 5.20
CA GLU A 85 -14.46 -7.13 6.47
C GLU A 85 -15.64 -6.16 6.37
#